data_AF-A0A9W9GMG2-F1
#
_entry.id   AF-A0A9W9GMG2-F1
#
_cell.length_a   1.000
_cell.length_b   1.000
_cell.length_c   1.000
_cell.angle_alpha   90.00
_cell.angle_beta   90.00
_cell.angle_gamma   90.00
#
_symmetry.space_group_name_H-M   'P 1'
#
loop_
_entity.id
_entity.type
_entity.pdbx_description
1 polymer ?
#
loop_
_entity_poly.entity_id
_entity_poly.type
_entity_poly.pdbx_seq_one_letter_code
_entity_poly.pdbx_strand_id
1 'polypeptide(L)'
;MAANLMSRTPSTTTPTWHQFERKVEEVKPSKTDVNYLVMDYLITNGYPAAANKFAVEANIQLQTDLESIQERVDIRTAIHSGNIQSAIEKINELNPQILDEDPSLHFALLRLQLVELIRDCMSSPDGDISPALEFATAQLAPRAPTNPQFLEDLERTLALLIFPNDNLSPSLAALLDPALRKEIATQVNEAILQNQGARKEARLRNLVKLRAFAENKARDAKRDLPDKLDIGLVGDSHGGSQTSNTNESNNGSSNNGTDTVMANNGDVDNMIS
;
A
#
# COMPACT_ATOMS: atom_id res chain seq x y z
N MET A 1 -66.99 29.28 29.04
CA MET A 1 -66.17 28.06 28.87
C MET A 1 -65.20 28.30 27.73
N ALA A 2 -63.95 28.66 28.02
CA ALA A 2 -62.88 28.74 27.04
C ALA A 2 -61.82 27.73 27.47
N ALA A 3 -61.67 26.65 26.69
CA ALA A 3 -60.74 25.57 26.96
C ALA A 3 -59.33 25.96 26.50
N ASN A 4 -58.38 25.78 27.40
CA ASN A 4 -56.97 26.07 27.29
C ASN A 4 -56.30 25.09 26.29
N LEU A 5 -55.79 25.58 25.16
CA LEU A 5 -54.98 24.80 24.22
C LEU A 5 -53.53 24.82 24.69
N MET A 6 -53.13 23.74 25.38
CA MET A 6 -51.74 23.44 25.72
C MET A 6 -50.95 23.18 24.42
N SER A 7 -50.08 24.11 24.03
CA SER A 7 -49.08 23.90 23.00
C SER A 7 -48.00 22.93 23.50
N ARG A 8 -47.98 21.71 22.94
CA ARG A 8 -46.88 20.75 23.12
C ARG A 8 -45.61 21.32 22.49
N THR A 9 -44.57 21.51 23.29
CA THR A 9 -43.21 21.78 22.82
C THR A 9 -42.65 20.53 22.12
N PRO A 10 -41.89 20.65 21.02
CA PRO A 10 -41.22 19.50 20.40
C PRO A 10 -40.15 18.96 21.34
N SER A 11 -40.20 17.66 21.59
CA SER A 11 -39.22 16.92 22.38
C SER A 11 -37.82 17.09 21.78
N THR A 12 -36.88 17.56 22.60
CA THR A 12 -35.44 17.50 22.34
C THR A 12 -35.06 16.09 21.92
N THR A 13 -34.72 15.91 20.65
CA THR A 13 -34.27 14.64 20.09
C THR A 13 -32.84 14.43 20.57
N THR A 14 -32.66 13.64 21.62
CA THR A 14 -31.36 13.10 22.01
C THR A 14 -30.81 12.31 20.81
N PRO A 15 -29.53 12.45 20.45
CA PRO A 15 -28.93 11.60 19.42
C PRO A 15 -29.08 10.16 19.91
N THR A 16 -29.77 9.32 19.15
CA THR A 16 -29.89 7.89 19.43
C THR A 16 -28.55 7.24 19.13
N TRP A 17 -27.60 7.37 20.05
CA TRP A 17 -26.34 6.63 20.00
C TRP A 17 -26.64 5.14 19.87
N HIS A 18 -26.10 4.52 18.84
CA HIS A 18 -26.31 3.11 18.56
C HIS A 18 -25.72 2.27 19.71
N GLN A 19 -26.32 1.13 20.07
CA GLN A 19 -25.80 0.27 21.16
C GLN A 19 -24.33 -0.11 20.94
N PHE A 20 -23.94 -0.23 19.66
CA PHE A 20 -22.56 -0.42 19.24
C PHE A 20 -21.63 0.73 19.64
N GLU A 21 -22.00 1.98 19.37
CA GLU A 21 -21.16 3.16 19.66
C GLU A 21 -20.91 3.31 21.16
N ARG A 22 -21.93 3.05 21.99
CA ARG A 22 -21.77 3.01 23.44
C ARG A 22 -20.77 1.95 23.89
N LYS A 23 -20.82 0.76 23.30
CA LYS A 23 -19.84 -0.30 23.59
C LYS A 23 -18.44 0.05 23.12
N VAL A 24 -18.31 0.81 22.03
CA VAL A 24 -17.01 1.31 21.56
C VAL A 24 -16.43 2.32 22.56
N GLU A 25 -17.22 3.24 23.09
CA GLU A 25 -16.76 4.20 24.12
C GLU A 25 -16.35 3.52 25.44
N GLU A 26 -17.00 2.41 25.79
CA GLU A 26 -16.65 1.61 26.97
C GLU A 26 -15.28 0.92 26.81
N VAL A 27 -14.86 0.60 25.58
CA VAL A 27 -13.57 -0.03 25.30
C VAL A 27 -12.49 1.04 25.23
N LYS A 28 -11.68 1.13 26.29
CA LYS A 28 -10.51 2.02 26.34
C LYS A 28 -9.24 1.21 26.07
N PRO A 29 -8.69 1.24 24.84
CA PRO A 29 -7.42 0.58 24.58
C PRO A 29 -6.29 1.24 25.37
N SER A 30 -5.32 0.44 25.78
CA SER A 30 -4.12 0.95 26.44
C SER A 30 -3.33 1.82 25.47
N LYS A 31 -2.95 3.03 25.90
CA LYS A 31 -2.09 3.93 25.11
C LYS A 31 -0.76 3.26 24.74
N THR A 32 -0.22 2.45 25.64
CA THR A 32 1.01 1.68 25.42
C THR A 32 0.84 0.70 24.27
N ASP A 33 -0.26 -0.05 24.23
CA ASP A 33 -0.52 -1.04 23.18
C ASP A 33 -0.71 -0.37 21.82
N VAL A 34 -1.41 0.77 21.78
CA VAL A 34 -1.58 1.57 20.56
C VAL A 34 -0.23 2.08 20.07
N ASN A 35 0.62 2.60 20.96
CA ASN A 35 1.94 3.09 20.58
C ASN A 35 2.82 1.95 20.02
N TYR A 36 2.82 0.76 20.64
CA TYR A 36 3.53 -0.39 20.08
C TYR A 36 2.97 -0.83 18.73
N LEU A 37 1.66 -0.70 18.51
CA LEU A 37 1.04 -1.02 17.24
C LEU A 37 1.47 -0.06 16.12
N VAL A 38 1.50 1.24 16.42
CA VAL A 38 1.98 2.27 15.50
C VAL A 38 3.47 2.06 15.21
N MET A 39 4.27 1.80 16.25
CA MET A 39 5.70 1.51 16.10
C MET A 39 5.95 0.29 15.21
N ASP A 40 5.25 -0.82 15.45
CA ASP A 40 5.30 -2.05 14.63
C ASP A 40 4.97 -1.74 13.17
N TYR A 41 3.97 -0.89 12.91
CA TYR A 41 3.63 -0.44 11.56
C TYR A 41 4.75 0.38 10.92
N LEU A 42 5.33 1.35 11.63
CA LEU A 42 6.40 2.21 11.11
C LEU A 42 7.66 1.41 10.76
N ILE A 43 8.03 0.45 11.61
CA ILE A 43 9.17 -0.44 11.38
C ILE A 43 8.91 -1.38 10.20
N THR A 44 7.74 -2.04 10.18
CA THR A 44 7.42 -3.06 9.18
C THR A 44 7.20 -2.46 7.78
N ASN A 45 6.65 -1.25 7.70
CA ASN A 45 6.47 -0.54 6.42
C ASN A 45 7.68 0.35 6.07
N GLY A 46 8.79 0.29 6.80
CA GLY A 46 10.01 1.02 6.42
C GLY A 46 9.86 2.53 6.48
N TYR A 47 9.51 3.07 7.65
CA TYR A 47 9.50 4.51 7.91
C TYR A 47 10.49 4.85 9.04
N PRO A 48 11.81 4.78 8.80
CA PRO A 48 12.83 4.86 9.85
C PRO A 48 12.85 6.22 10.56
N ALA A 49 12.75 7.33 9.81
CA ALA A 49 12.73 8.67 10.39
C ALA A 49 11.50 8.91 11.27
N ALA A 50 10.32 8.44 10.82
CA ALA A 50 9.09 8.53 11.60
C ALA A 50 9.14 7.61 12.83
N ALA A 51 9.66 6.40 12.70
CA ALA A 51 9.84 5.46 13.81
C ALA A 51 10.77 6.06 14.89
N ASN A 52 11.87 6.70 14.50
CA ASN A 52 12.80 7.35 15.43
C ASN A 52 12.13 8.49 16.19
N LYS A 53 11.52 9.45 15.47
CA LYS A 53 10.80 10.58 16.11
C LYS A 53 9.68 10.08 17.04
N PHE A 54 8.91 9.09 16.59
CA PHE A 54 7.84 8.49 17.38
C PHE A 54 8.36 7.74 18.61
N ALA A 55 9.53 7.09 18.53
CA ALA A 55 10.14 6.40 19.67
C ALA A 55 10.50 7.37 20.80
N VAL A 56 11.08 8.53 20.43
CA VAL A 56 11.42 9.60 21.38
C VAL A 56 10.16 10.16 22.03
N GLU A 57 9.13 10.48 21.24
CA GLU A 57 7.88 11.05 21.75
C GLU A 57 7.07 10.07 22.61
N ALA A 58 7.00 8.80 22.19
CA ALA A 58 6.27 7.76 22.92
C ALA A 58 7.08 7.11 24.06
N ASN A 59 8.34 7.53 24.25
CA ASN A 59 9.30 6.94 25.20
C ASN A 59 9.42 5.41 25.05
N ILE A 60 9.51 4.94 23.81
CA ILE A 60 9.68 3.53 23.44
C ILE A 60 11.14 3.26 23.11
N GLN A 61 11.70 2.18 23.66
CA GLN A 61 13.04 1.72 23.26
C GLN A 61 12.96 0.95 21.94
N LEU A 62 13.68 1.42 20.92
CA LEU A 62 13.87 0.69 19.67
C LEU A 62 14.72 -0.56 19.94
N GLN A 63 14.14 -1.73 19.69
CA GLN A 63 14.84 -3.02 19.73
C GLN A 63 15.36 -3.42 18.34
N THR A 64 14.88 -2.77 17.29
CA THR A 64 15.24 -3.04 15.90
C THR A 64 16.28 -2.03 15.45
N ASP A 65 17.29 -2.53 14.75
CA ASP A 65 18.30 -1.71 14.12
C ASP A 65 17.68 -0.85 13.01
N LEU A 66 17.90 0.46 13.09
CA LEU A 66 17.41 1.43 12.11
C LEU A 66 18.10 1.24 10.76
N GLU A 67 19.33 0.74 10.75
CA GLU A 67 20.10 0.47 9.53
C GLU A 67 19.42 -0.62 8.70
N SER A 68 19.03 -1.74 9.31
CA SER A 68 18.26 -2.79 8.63
C SER A 68 16.90 -2.32 8.08
N ILE A 69 16.25 -1.37 8.77
CA ILE A 69 15.02 -0.75 8.25
C ILE A 69 15.33 0.10 7.02
N GLN A 70 16.43 0.86 7.04
CA GLN A 70 16.85 1.72 5.94
C GLN A 70 17.21 0.90 4.69
N GLU A 71 17.92 -0.22 4.84
CA GLU A 71 18.26 -1.12 3.73
C GLU A 71 17.01 -1.61 3.00
N ARG A 72 15.96 -2.01 3.74
CA ARG A 72 14.67 -2.41 3.15
C ARG A 72 13.98 -1.26 2.40
N VAL A 73 14.09 -0.03 2.93
CA VAL A 73 13.53 1.16 2.29
C VAL A 73 14.25 1.47 0.98
N ASP A 74 15.57 1.34 0.97
CA ASP A 74 16.38 1.57 -0.22
C ASP A 74 16.04 0.56 -1.33
N ILE A 75 15.94 -0.72 -0.98
CA ILE A 75 15.51 -1.78 -1.90
C ILE A 75 14.12 -1.47 -2.48
N ARG A 76 13.15 -1.15 -1.62
CA ARG A 76 11.79 -0.79 -2.07
C ARG A 76 11.78 0.44 -2.98
N THR A 77 12.57 1.45 -2.64
CA THR A 77 12.66 2.69 -3.43
C THR A 77 13.30 2.44 -4.79
N ALA A 78 14.31 1.57 -4.87
CA ALA A 78 14.90 1.12 -6.13
C ALA A 78 13.85 0.39 -7.00
N ILE A 79 13.02 -0.48 -6.42
CA ILE A 79 11.94 -1.16 -7.15
C ILE A 79 10.88 -0.16 -7.65
N HIS A 80 10.43 0.76 -6.80
CA HIS A 80 9.42 1.75 -7.18
C HIS A 80 9.89 2.72 -8.27
N SER A 81 11.18 3.08 -8.25
CA SER A 81 11.81 3.94 -9.26
C SER A 81 12.14 3.21 -10.57
N GLY A 82 11.97 1.88 -10.64
CA GLY A 82 12.29 1.08 -11.81
C GLY A 82 13.77 0.69 -11.92
N ASN A 83 14.60 1.03 -10.94
CA ASN A 83 16.01 0.59 -10.90
C ASN A 83 16.12 -0.82 -10.29
N ILE A 84 15.64 -1.81 -11.04
CA ILE A 84 15.53 -3.19 -10.56
C ILE A 84 16.90 -3.85 -10.40
N GLN A 85 17.87 -3.50 -11.24
CA GLN A 85 19.24 -4.00 -11.13
C GLN A 85 19.86 -3.65 -9.78
N SER A 86 19.78 -2.38 -9.38
CA SER A 86 20.25 -1.93 -8.06
C SER A 86 19.48 -2.60 -6.91
N ALA A 87 18.18 -2.84 -7.09
CA ALA A 87 17.39 -3.57 -6.10
C ALA A 87 17.90 -5.00 -5.90
N ILE A 88 18.19 -5.73 -6.99
CA ILE A 88 18.72 -7.11 -6.93
C ILE A 88 20.10 -7.13 -6.25
N GLU A 89 20.98 -6.19 -6.58
CA GLU A 89 22.29 -6.06 -5.94
C GLU A 89 22.15 -5.83 -4.43
N LYS A 90 21.33 -4.87 -4.01
CA LYS A 90 21.06 -4.59 -2.60
C LYS A 90 20.42 -5.76 -1.86
N ILE A 91 19.54 -6.52 -2.50
CA ILE A 91 18.96 -7.74 -1.90
C ILE A 91 20.05 -8.78 -1.66
N ASN A 92 20.95 -9.00 -2.63
CA ASN A 92 22.06 -9.93 -2.50
C ASN A 92 23.10 -9.49 -1.45
N GLU A 93 23.36 -8.18 -1.34
CA GLU A 93 24.21 -7.60 -0.28
C GLU A 93 23.60 -7.82 1.10
N LEU A 94 22.27 -7.65 1.22
CA LEU A 94 21.54 -7.83 2.47
C LEU A 94 21.50 -9.31 2.89
N ASN A 95 21.03 -10.18 2.00
CA ASN A 95 21.12 -11.62 2.18
C ASN A 95 20.99 -12.35 0.82
N PRO A 96 22.05 -13.03 0.34
CA PRO A 96 22.01 -13.75 -0.93
C PRO A 96 21.04 -14.94 -0.93
N GLN A 97 20.72 -15.51 0.24
CA GLN A 97 19.82 -16.66 0.35
C GLN A 97 18.37 -16.32 -0.02
N ILE A 98 17.95 -15.05 0.06
CA ILE A 98 16.56 -14.66 -0.19
C ILE A 98 16.14 -15.00 -1.63
N LEU A 99 17.03 -14.77 -2.60
CA LEU A 99 16.74 -15.04 -4.01
C LEU A 99 16.97 -16.52 -4.39
N ASP A 100 17.86 -17.20 -3.67
CA ASP A 100 18.12 -18.64 -3.87
C ASP A 100 16.99 -19.52 -3.31
N GLU A 101 16.41 -19.14 -2.17
CA GLU A 101 15.30 -19.86 -1.52
C GLU A 101 13.95 -19.64 -2.23
N ASP A 102 13.77 -18.51 -2.93
CA ASP A 102 12.56 -18.20 -3.69
C ASP A 102 12.86 -17.89 -5.18
N PRO A 103 12.98 -18.94 -6.02
CA PRO A 103 13.14 -18.79 -7.46
C PRO A 103 12.00 -18.03 -8.15
N SER A 104 10.81 -18.02 -7.54
CA SER A 104 9.64 -17.33 -8.11
C SER A 104 9.77 -15.82 -7.93
N LEU A 105 10.18 -15.38 -6.73
CA LEU A 105 10.48 -13.97 -6.46
C LEU A 105 11.62 -13.47 -7.34
N HIS A 106 12.68 -14.28 -7.48
CA HIS A 106 13.81 -13.91 -8.32
C HIS A 106 13.40 -13.80 -9.80
N PHE A 107 12.57 -14.72 -10.31
CA PHE A 107 12.00 -14.59 -11.66
C PHE A 107 11.12 -13.36 -11.81
N ALA A 108 10.27 -13.04 -10.82
CA ALA A 108 9.41 -11.86 -10.85
C ALA A 108 10.22 -10.55 -10.93
N LEU A 109 11.34 -10.45 -10.20
CA LEU A 109 12.26 -9.31 -10.28
C LEU A 109 12.91 -9.19 -11.67
N LEU A 110 13.41 -10.28 -12.23
CA LEU A 110 14.00 -10.28 -13.57
C LEU A 110 12.96 -9.92 -14.65
N ARG A 111 11.74 -10.43 -14.51
CA ARG A 111 10.63 -10.05 -15.40
C ARG A 111 10.32 -8.56 -15.30
N LEU A 112 10.29 -8.00 -14.09
CA LEU A 112 10.08 -6.57 -13.90
C LEU A 112 11.20 -5.75 -14.54
N GLN A 113 12.46 -6.18 -14.41
CA GLN A 113 13.59 -5.55 -15.09
C GLN A 113 13.44 -5.57 -16.61
N LEU A 114 12.99 -6.70 -17.19
CA LEU A 114 12.69 -6.79 -18.62
C LEU A 114 11.58 -5.81 -19.01
N VAL A 115 10.51 -5.69 -18.21
CA VAL A 115 9.45 -4.69 -18.45
C VAL A 115 10.00 -3.26 -18.45
N GLU A 116 10.89 -2.91 -17.53
CA GLU A 116 11.50 -1.58 -17.51
C GLU A 116 12.37 -1.34 -18.74
N LEU A 117 13.19 -2.32 -19.15
CA LEU A 117 13.97 -2.22 -20.39
C LEU A 117 13.07 -2.02 -21.62
N ILE A 118 11.96 -2.75 -21.69
CA ILE A 118 10.97 -2.59 -22.77
C ILE A 118 10.38 -1.18 -22.76
N ARG A 119 10.02 -0.65 -21.59
CA ARG A 119 9.50 0.73 -21.47
C ARG A 119 10.51 1.77 -21.95
N ASP A 120 11.79 1.60 -21.61
CA ASP A 120 12.86 2.50 -22.06
C ASP A 120 13.05 2.44 -23.59
N CYS A 121 13.01 1.23 -24.16
CA CYS A 121 13.07 1.02 -25.61
C CYS A 121 11.89 1.69 -26.32
N MET A 122 10.67 1.52 -25.80
CA MET A 122 9.45 2.08 -26.41
C MET A 122 9.31 3.59 -26.21
N SER A 123 10.00 4.18 -25.24
CA SER A 123 9.96 5.63 -24.99
C SER A 123 10.74 6.42 -26.05
N SER A 124 11.63 5.76 -26.79
CA SER A 124 12.42 6.37 -27.86
C SER A 124 11.94 5.85 -29.23
N PRO A 125 11.67 6.73 -30.22
CA PRO A 125 11.18 6.31 -31.54
C PRO A 125 12.19 5.48 -32.35
N ASP A 126 13.49 5.63 -32.08
CA ASP A 126 14.59 4.81 -32.61
C ASP A 126 15.15 3.84 -31.54
N GLY A 127 14.32 3.46 -30.56
CA GLY A 127 14.73 2.64 -29.43
C GLY A 127 15.24 1.26 -29.86
N ASP A 128 16.47 0.95 -29.46
CA ASP A 128 17.07 -0.35 -29.71
C ASP A 128 16.47 -1.40 -28.77
N ILE A 129 15.85 -2.43 -29.35
CA ILE A 129 15.26 -3.57 -28.63
C ILE A 129 16.33 -4.58 -28.19
N SER A 130 17.54 -4.51 -28.78
CA SER A 130 18.63 -5.47 -28.54
C SER A 130 18.94 -5.68 -27.05
N PRO A 131 19.01 -4.65 -26.18
CA PRO A 131 19.28 -4.83 -24.76
C PRO A 131 18.21 -5.66 -24.04
N ALA A 132 16.93 -5.43 -24.36
CA ALA A 132 15.82 -6.18 -23.78
C ALA A 132 15.85 -7.65 -24.23
N LEU A 133 16.17 -7.90 -25.50
CA LEU A 133 16.26 -9.25 -26.05
C LEU A 133 17.49 -10.02 -25.52
N GLU A 134 18.64 -9.36 -25.43
CA GLU A 134 19.85 -9.92 -24.85
C GLU A 134 19.62 -10.29 -23.38
N PHE A 135 18.98 -9.40 -22.61
CA PHE A 135 18.64 -9.67 -21.22
C PHE A 135 17.67 -10.86 -21.08
N ALA A 136 16.61 -10.89 -21.88
CA ALA A 136 15.63 -11.98 -21.86
C ALA A 136 16.28 -13.34 -22.19
N THR A 137 17.19 -13.37 -23.18
CA THR A 137 17.88 -14.60 -23.59
C THR A 137 18.97 -15.04 -22.61
N ALA A 138 19.69 -14.10 -22.00
CA ALA A 138 20.75 -14.41 -21.04
C ALA A 138 20.21 -14.84 -19.66
N GLN A 139 19.19 -14.15 -19.15
CA GLN A 139 18.76 -14.30 -17.75
C GLN A 139 17.44 -15.08 -17.59
N LEU A 140 16.44 -14.80 -18.44
CA LEU A 140 15.10 -15.41 -18.30
C LEU A 140 14.96 -16.73 -19.05
N ALA A 141 15.52 -16.86 -20.25
CA ALA A 141 15.36 -18.05 -21.09
C ALA A 141 15.86 -19.36 -20.43
N PRO A 142 16.99 -19.39 -19.71
CA PRO A 142 17.43 -20.60 -19.00
C PRO A 142 16.48 -21.02 -17.86
N ARG A 143 15.68 -20.08 -17.33
CA ARG A 143 14.80 -20.29 -16.17
C ARG A 143 13.35 -20.55 -16.57
N ALA A 144 12.93 -20.06 -17.73
CA ALA A 144 11.59 -20.29 -18.28
C ALA A 144 11.15 -21.77 -18.34
N PRO A 145 11.99 -22.76 -18.73
CA PRO A 145 11.55 -24.16 -18.80
C PRO A 145 11.39 -24.83 -17.43
N THR A 146 11.83 -24.19 -16.34
CA THR A 146 11.72 -24.78 -14.99
C THR A 146 10.30 -24.75 -14.46
N ASN A 147 9.46 -23.83 -14.93
CA ASN A 147 8.05 -23.71 -14.55
C ASN A 147 7.21 -23.24 -15.74
N PRO A 148 6.13 -23.95 -16.12
CA PRO A 148 5.26 -23.54 -17.23
C PRO A 148 4.68 -22.12 -17.06
N GLN A 149 4.48 -21.64 -15.83
CA GLN A 149 4.03 -20.27 -15.58
C GLN A 149 5.08 -19.24 -15.95
N PHE A 150 6.37 -19.52 -15.73
CA PHE A 150 7.46 -18.61 -16.10
C PHE A 150 7.57 -18.46 -17.61
N LEU A 151 7.33 -19.53 -18.35
CA LEU A 151 7.27 -19.49 -19.81
C LEU A 151 6.13 -18.58 -20.29
N GLU A 152 4.91 -18.79 -19.77
CA GLU A 152 3.75 -17.97 -20.12
C GLU A 152 3.98 -16.48 -19.77
N ASP A 153 4.57 -16.21 -18.61
CA ASP A 153 4.88 -14.86 -18.18
C ASP A 153 5.98 -14.19 -19.02
N LEU A 154 6.98 -14.94 -19.47
CA LEU A 154 8.01 -14.47 -20.39
C LEU A 154 7.42 -14.17 -21.76
N GLU A 155 6.60 -15.07 -22.32
CA GLU A 155 5.93 -14.87 -23.61
C GLU A 155 5.06 -13.61 -23.61
N ARG A 156 4.27 -13.41 -22.54
CA ARG A 156 3.46 -12.20 -22.36
C ARG A 156 4.32 -10.94 -22.27
N THR A 157 5.46 -11.02 -21.59
CA THR A 157 6.36 -9.87 -21.44
C THR A 157 7.03 -9.53 -22.78
N LEU A 158 7.47 -10.54 -23.54
CA LEU A 158 8.04 -10.35 -24.89
C LEU A 158 7.01 -9.90 -25.92
N ALA A 159 5.74 -10.25 -25.75
CA ALA A 159 4.67 -9.74 -26.60
C ALA A 159 4.57 -8.20 -26.56
N LEU A 160 4.96 -7.55 -25.45
CA LEU A 160 5.02 -6.08 -25.34
C LEU A 160 5.97 -5.44 -26.36
N LEU A 161 6.98 -6.17 -26.85
CA LEU A 161 7.89 -5.68 -27.90
C LEU A 161 7.23 -5.64 -29.29
N ILE A 162 6.22 -6.48 -29.51
CA ILE A 162 5.57 -6.66 -30.81
C ILE A 162 4.31 -5.79 -30.91
N PHE A 163 3.57 -5.63 -29.81
CA PHE A 163 2.32 -4.88 -29.80
C PHE A 163 2.54 -3.40 -29.43
N PRO A 164 2.11 -2.45 -30.28
CA PRO A 164 2.20 -1.02 -29.96
C PRO A 164 1.29 -0.67 -28.78
N ASN A 165 1.72 0.30 -27.96
CA ASN A 165 1.06 0.72 -26.72
C ASN A 165 -0.42 1.10 -26.90
N ASP A 166 -0.79 1.57 -28.10
CA ASP A 166 -2.13 2.06 -28.41
C ASP A 166 -3.20 0.95 -28.48
N ASN A 167 -2.79 -0.33 -28.61
CA ASN A 167 -3.71 -1.47 -28.76
C ASN A 167 -3.36 -2.67 -27.86
N LEU A 168 -2.89 -2.41 -26.64
CA LEU A 168 -2.59 -3.48 -25.68
C LEU A 168 -3.86 -4.10 -25.12
N SER A 169 -3.88 -5.43 -25.02
CA SER A 169 -4.92 -6.13 -24.26
C SER A 169 -4.84 -5.74 -22.77
N PRO A 170 -5.95 -5.82 -22.01
CA PRO A 170 -5.94 -5.46 -20.59
C PRO A 170 -4.89 -6.21 -19.76
N SER A 171 -4.56 -7.45 -20.12
CA SER A 171 -3.53 -8.25 -19.45
C SER A 171 -2.10 -7.76 -19.73
N LEU A 172 -1.83 -7.27 -20.95
CA LEU A 172 -0.54 -6.70 -21.31
C LEU A 172 -0.37 -5.28 -20.75
N ALA A 173 -1.44 -4.48 -20.76
CA ALA A 173 -1.45 -3.15 -20.16
C ALA A 173 -1.18 -3.20 -18.65
N ALA A 174 -1.69 -4.23 -17.95
CA ALA A 174 -1.42 -4.43 -16.53
C ALA A 174 0.07 -4.67 -16.22
N LEU A 175 0.87 -5.20 -17.16
CA LEU A 175 2.32 -5.33 -17.00
C LEU A 175 3.03 -3.97 -17.05
N LEU A 176 2.42 -2.98 -17.73
CA LEU A 176 2.92 -1.61 -17.78
C LEU A 176 2.47 -0.75 -16.59
N ASP A 177 1.57 -1.27 -15.74
CA ASP A 177 1.03 -0.54 -14.59
C ASP A 177 2.07 -0.45 -13.45
N PRO A 178 2.28 0.74 -12.86
CA PRO A 178 3.03 0.90 -11.62
C PRO A 178 2.57 0.00 -10.45
N ALA A 179 1.33 -0.49 -10.47
CA ALA A 179 0.80 -1.45 -9.50
C ALA A 179 1.66 -2.72 -9.41
N LEU A 180 2.19 -3.21 -10.53
CA LEU A 180 3.07 -4.38 -10.55
C LEU A 180 4.36 -4.13 -9.75
N ARG A 181 4.96 -2.94 -9.86
CA ARG A 181 6.14 -2.56 -9.05
C ARG A 181 5.81 -2.59 -7.55
N LYS A 182 4.63 -2.10 -7.17
CA LYS A 182 4.18 -2.08 -5.76
C LYS A 182 3.95 -3.49 -5.22
N GLU A 183 3.38 -4.39 -6.02
CA GLU A 183 3.18 -5.78 -5.63
C GLU A 183 4.51 -6.50 -5.42
N ILE A 184 5.42 -6.43 -6.38
CA ILE A 184 6.75 -7.07 -6.28
C ILE A 184 7.54 -6.47 -5.12
N ALA A 185 7.51 -5.15 -4.92
CA ALA A 185 8.14 -4.51 -3.77
C ALA A 185 7.59 -5.02 -2.42
N THR A 186 6.27 -5.32 -2.37
CA THR A 186 5.65 -5.90 -1.18
C THR A 186 6.14 -7.34 -0.97
N GLN A 187 6.18 -8.16 -2.02
CA GLN A 187 6.68 -9.54 -1.95
C GLN A 187 8.16 -9.59 -1.51
N VAL A 188 9.01 -8.71 -2.04
CA VAL A 188 10.41 -8.59 -1.63
C VAL A 188 10.51 -8.21 -0.15
N ASN A 189 9.74 -7.22 0.31
CA ASN A 189 9.74 -6.82 1.71
C ASN A 189 9.29 -7.97 2.64
N GLU A 190 8.27 -8.73 2.25
CA GLU A 190 7.82 -9.90 3.00
C GLU A 190 8.87 -11.01 3.06
N ALA A 191 9.59 -11.25 1.97
CA ALA A 191 10.66 -12.24 1.91
C ALA A 191 11.84 -11.85 2.81
N ILE A 192 12.26 -10.56 2.77
CA ILE A 192 13.29 -10.04 3.67
C ILE A 192 12.86 -10.18 5.14
N LEU A 193 11.63 -9.78 5.47
CA LEU A 193 11.12 -9.87 6.84
C LEU A 193 11.04 -11.32 7.32
N GLN A 194 10.59 -12.25 6.46
CA GLN A 194 10.53 -13.67 6.79
C GLN A 194 11.92 -14.24 7.09
N ASN A 195 12.93 -13.88 6.29
CA ASN A 195 14.30 -14.34 6.48
C ASN A 195 14.93 -13.75 7.77
N GLN A 196 14.60 -12.49 8.11
CA GLN A 196 15.00 -11.84 9.37
C GLN A 196 14.24 -12.38 10.60
N GLY A 197 13.36 -13.38 10.46
CA GLY A 197 12.53 -13.92 11.53
C GLY A 197 11.44 -12.96 12.02
N ALA A 198 11.22 -11.87 11.29
CA ALA A 198 10.18 -10.88 11.56
C ALA A 198 8.84 -11.30 10.91
N ARG A 199 7.78 -10.57 11.25
CA ARG A 199 6.46 -10.81 10.65
C ARG A 199 6.38 -10.16 9.26
N LYS A 200 5.77 -10.87 8.31
CA LYS A 200 5.55 -10.39 6.94
C LYS A 200 4.75 -9.08 6.87
N GLU A 201 3.74 -8.94 7.73
CA GLU A 201 2.86 -7.79 7.76
C GLU A 201 2.74 -7.19 9.17
N ALA A 202 2.57 -5.86 9.22
CA ALA A 202 2.32 -5.13 10.45
C ALA A 202 1.02 -5.61 11.14
N ARG A 203 1.01 -5.65 12.47
CA ARG A 203 -0.17 -6.00 13.28
C ARG A 203 -1.37 -5.12 12.97
N LEU A 204 -1.12 -3.84 12.68
CA LEU A 204 -2.16 -2.89 12.31
C LEU A 204 -2.90 -3.32 11.02
N ARG A 205 -2.18 -3.81 9.99
CA ARG A 205 -2.81 -4.32 8.76
C ARG A 205 -3.71 -5.53 9.05
N ASN A 206 -3.23 -6.45 9.90
CA ASN A 206 -4.00 -7.61 10.33
C ASN A 206 -5.26 -7.24 11.14
N LEU A 207 -5.18 -6.20 11.98
CA LEU A 207 -6.33 -5.67 12.71
C LEU A 207 -7.40 -5.09 11.77
N VAL A 208 -6.99 -4.37 10.72
CA VAL A 208 -7.93 -3.85 9.72
C VAL A 208 -8.62 -4.99 8.97
N LYS A 209 -7.86 -6.02 8.55
CA LYS A 209 -8.42 -7.23 7.93
C LYS A 209 -9.39 -7.96 8.88
N LEU A 210 -9.01 -8.12 10.15
CA LEU A 210 -9.84 -8.75 11.17
C LEU A 210 -11.13 -7.97 11.44
N ARG A 211 -11.06 -6.64 11.47
CA ARG A 211 -12.22 -5.76 11.60
C ARG A 211 -13.19 -5.98 10.44
N ALA A 212 -12.70 -5.94 9.20
CA ALA A 212 -13.53 -6.15 8.01
C ALA A 212 -14.21 -7.54 8.04
N PHE A 213 -13.46 -8.57 8.43
CA PHE A 213 -14.01 -9.92 8.61
C PHE A 213 -15.07 -9.98 9.71
N ALA A 214 -14.80 -9.39 10.88
CA ALA A 214 -15.73 -9.38 12.01
C ALA A 214 -17.03 -8.62 11.68
N GLU A 215 -16.91 -7.50 10.95
CA GLU A 215 -18.04 -6.73 10.45
C GLU A 215 -18.89 -7.58 9.50
N ASN A 216 -18.29 -8.20 8.48
CA ASN A 216 -19.02 -9.05 7.54
C ASN A 216 -19.74 -10.19 8.26
N LYS A 217 -19.04 -10.89 9.15
CA LYS A 217 -19.60 -12.00 9.93
C LYS A 217 -20.76 -11.56 10.84
N ALA A 218 -20.69 -10.37 11.40
CA ALA A 218 -21.76 -9.82 12.23
C ALA A 218 -22.98 -9.38 11.39
N ARG A 219 -22.77 -8.84 10.18
CA ARG A 219 -23.84 -8.56 9.21
C ARG A 219 -24.53 -9.85 8.74
N ASP A 220 -23.77 -10.90 8.45
CA ASP A 220 -24.31 -12.23 8.10
C ASP A 220 -25.15 -12.83 9.23
N ALA A 221 -24.70 -12.63 10.48
CA ALA A 221 -25.42 -13.05 11.68
C ALA A 221 -26.59 -12.11 12.06
N LYS A 222 -26.90 -11.10 11.24
CA LYS A 222 -27.95 -10.08 11.47
C LYS A 222 -27.83 -9.41 12.84
N ARG A 223 -26.60 -9.17 13.31
CA ARG A 223 -26.34 -8.39 14.51
C ARG A 223 -26.65 -6.92 14.23
N ASP A 224 -27.16 -6.25 15.25
CA ASP A 224 -27.46 -4.83 15.20
C ASP A 224 -26.13 -4.05 15.08
N LEU A 225 -25.84 -3.55 13.88
CA LEU A 225 -24.65 -2.79 13.53
C LEU A 225 -25.08 -1.55 12.75
N PRO A 226 -24.38 -0.42 12.92
CA PRO A 226 -24.57 0.75 12.08
C PRO A 226 -24.44 0.43 10.58
N ASP A 227 -25.24 1.09 9.75
CA ASP A 227 -25.20 0.94 8.29
C ASP A 227 -23.82 1.26 7.70
N LYS A 228 -23.12 2.23 8.31
CA LYS A 228 -21.73 2.57 7.98
C LYS A 228 -20.87 2.50 9.22
N LEU A 229 -19.85 1.67 9.16
CA LEU A 229 -18.76 1.65 10.13
C LEU A 229 -17.54 2.21 9.42
N ASP A 230 -17.33 3.52 9.53
CA ASP A 230 -16.15 4.16 8.96
C ASP A 230 -14.90 3.82 9.79
N ILE A 231 -13.74 3.83 9.15
CA ILE A 231 -12.42 3.75 9.79
C ILE A 231 -11.84 5.18 9.95
N GLY A 232 -12.51 6.20 9.40
CA GLY A 232 -12.10 7.59 9.50
C GLY A 232 -10.89 7.92 8.62
N LEU A 233 -10.65 7.12 7.57
CA LEU A 233 -9.58 7.34 6.60
C LEU A 233 -10.01 8.26 5.45
N VAL A 234 -11.32 8.41 5.25
CA VAL A 234 -11.88 9.43 4.36
C VAL A 234 -12.13 10.64 5.25
N GLY A 235 -11.37 11.72 5.02
CA GLY A 235 -11.50 12.95 5.80
C GLY A 235 -12.96 13.38 5.91
N ASP A 236 -13.36 13.79 7.12
CA ASP A 236 -14.72 14.20 7.47
C ASP A 236 -15.35 15.05 6.36
N SER A 237 -16.16 14.41 5.51
CA SER A 237 -17.20 15.12 4.75
C SER A 237 -18.38 15.36 5.68
N HIS A 238 -18.13 15.96 6.85
CA HIS A 238 -19.16 16.52 7.71
C HIS A 238 -19.57 17.90 7.19
N GLY A 239 -20.13 17.91 5.98
CA GLY A 239 -21.01 18.97 5.51
C GLY A 239 -22.44 18.54 5.82
N GLY A 240 -23.08 19.22 6.78
CA GLY A 240 -24.43 18.89 7.24
C GLY A 240 -25.44 18.79 6.09
N SER A 241 -26.27 17.75 6.13
CA SER A 241 -27.47 17.64 5.31
C SER A 241 -28.46 18.76 5.68
N GLN A 242 -28.31 19.93 5.07
CA GLN A 242 -29.42 20.82 4.81
C GLN A 242 -29.92 20.56 3.40
N THR A 243 -31.08 19.94 3.34
CA THR A 243 -31.94 19.88 2.17
C THR A 243 -32.26 21.30 1.69
N SER A 244 -31.77 21.67 0.52
CA SER A 244 -32.39 22.71 -0.30
C SER A 244 -32.30 22.32 -1.78
N ASN A 245 -33.47 22.02 -2.33
CA ASN A 245 -33.72 21.94 -3.76
C ASN A 245 -33.36 23.27 -4.41
N THR A 246 -32.47 23.26 -5.41
CA THR A 246 -32.58 24.11 -6.59
C THR A 246 -31.86 23.44 -7.76
N ASN A 247 -32.63 23.23 -8.83
CA ASN A 247 -32.16 22.95 -10.19
C ASN A 247 -31.00 23.86 -10.58
N GLU A 248 -29.93 23.30 -11.17
CA GLU A 248 -29.39 23.76 -12.46
C GLU A 248 -28.31 22.80 -12.99
N SER A 249 -28.20 22.81 -14.31
CA SER A 249 -27.65 21.75 -15.15
C SER A 249 -26.14 21.83 -15.34
N ASN A 250 -25.51 20.66 -15.37
CA ASN A 250 -24.49 20.22 -16.34
C ASN A 250 -23.17 21.02 -16.46
N ASN A 251 -22.04 20.46 -15.99
CA ASN A 251 -20.97 19.88 -16.82
C ASN A 251 -19.80 19.41 -15.92
N GLY A 252 -19.20 18.26 -16.24
CA GLY A 252 -18.25 17.55 -15.40
C GLY A 252 -16.78 17.94 -15.61
N SER A 253 -15.94 17.56 -14.64
CA SER A 253 -14.61 16.99 -14.85
C SER A 253 -14.07 16.47 -13.51
N SER A 254 -13.86 15.16 -13.47
CA SER A 254 -13.18 14.43 -12.41
C SER A 254 -11.74 14.93 -12.28
N ASN A 255 -11.28 15.20 -11.06
CA ASN A 255 -9.86 15.37 -10.80
C ASN A 255 -9.43 14.43 -9.67
N ASN A 256 -8.47 13.58 -10.04
CA ASN A 256 -7.88 12.51 -9.24
C ASN A 256 -7.31 13.02 -7.92
N GLY A 257 -7.53 12.24 -6.86
CA GLY A 257 -6.83 12.39 -5.59
C GLY A 257 -5.34 12.13 -5.76
N THR A 258 -4.53 13.15 -5.52
CA THR A 258 -3.09 13.02 -5.37
C THR A 258 -2.79 12.55 -3.94
N ASP A 259 -2.23 11.34 -3.82
CA ASP A 259 -1.49 10.90 -2.64
C ASP A 259 -0.41 11.94 -2.31
N THR A 260 -0.48 12.56 -1.14
CA THR A 260 0.61 13.39 -0.62
C THR A 260 1.83 12.51 -0.36
N VAL A 261 2.82 12.62 -1.25
CA VAL A 261 4.15 12.06 -1.06
C VAL A 261 4.82 12.80 0.10
N MET A 262 5.00 12.13 1.24
CA MET A 262 5.84 12.62 2.32
C MET A 262 7.29 12.55 1.87
N ALA A 263 7.80 13.65 1.30
CA ALA A 263 9.19 13.74 0.86
C ALA A 263 10.15 13.70 2.06
N ASN A 264 11.22 12.90 1.92
CA ASN A 264 12.32 12.80 2.86
C ASN A 264 13.29 13.97 2.67
N ASN A 265 12.84 15.21 2.94
CA ASN A 265 13.75 16.35 2.98
C ASN A 265 14.30 16.47 4.40
N GLY A 266 15.57 16.10 4.55
CA GLY A 266 16.36 16.41 5.73
C GLY A 266 16.66 17.91 5.74
N ASP A 267 15.85 18.67 6.48
CA ASP A 267 16.27 19.97 6.97
C ASP A 267 17.28 19.75 8.09
N VAL A 268 18.54 20.04 7.78
CA VAL A 268 19.64 20.10 8.73
C VAL A 268 19.47 21.39 9.52
N ASP A 269 18.91 21.28 10.72
CA ASP A 269 18.71 22.42 11.61
C ASP A 269 20.09 22.93 12.09
N ASN A 270 20.49 24.10 11.61
CA ASN A 270 21.77 24.72 11.94
C ASN A 270 21.59 25.66 13.13
N MET A 271 21.48 25.08 14.33
CA MET A 271 21.70 25.80 15.58
C MET A 271 22.41 24.86 16.56
N ILE A 272 23.72 24.99 16.68
CA ILE A 272 24.48 25.07 17.94
C ILE A 272 25.96 25.32 17.62
N SER A 273 26.47 26.38 18.28
CA SER A 273 27.83 26.98 18.32
C SER A 273 28.18 27.96 17.22
#